data_AF-A0A947MPS9-F1
#
_entry.id   AF-A0A947MPS9-F1
#
_cell.length_a   1.000
_cell.length_b   1.000
_cell.length_c   1.000
_cell.angle_alpha   90.00
_cell.angle_beta   90.00
_cell.angle_gamma   90.00
#
_symmetry.space_group_name_H-M   'P 1'
#
loop_
_entity.id
_entity.type
_entity.pdbx_description
1 polymer ?
#
loop_
_entity_poly.entity_id
_entity_poly.type
_entity_poly.pdbx_seq_one_letter_code
_entity_poly.pdbx_strand_id
1 'polypeptide(L)' 'DFPRLRFGIGRPKHGDVSAWVLSNFSADDAITLGTLIDKAADASEHWVGSGIASTMNRLNGAAAAAAKPKKAKLETPTS' A
#
# COMPACT_ATOMS: atom_id res chain seq x y z
N ASP A 1 -17.00 8.81 -8.40
CA ASP A 1 -16.12 8.03 -7.51
C ASP A 1 -14.68 8.30 -7.92
N PHE A 2 -13.78 8.56 -6.96
CA PHE A 2 -12.41 8.97 -7.24
C PHE A 2 -11.41 8.02 -6.58
N PRO A 3 -10.64 7.24 -7.36
CA PRO A 3 -9.55 6.42 -6.84
C PRO A 3 -8.47 7.28 -6.18
N ARG A 4 -7.90 6.79 -5.08
CA ARG A 4 -6.88 7.48 -4.29
C ARG A 4 -5.71 6.55 -4.00
N LEU A 5 -4.50 7.01 -4.27
CA LEU A 5 -3.27 6.35 -3.82
C LEU A 5 -2.99 6.78 -2.37
N ARG A 6 -2.73 5.83 -1.48
CA ARG A 6 -2.52 6.09 -0.05
C ARG A 6 -1.08 5.79 0.34
N PHE A 7 -0.46 6.74 1.01
CA PHE A 7 0.90 6.60 1.56
C PHE A 7 0.81 6.59 3.08
N GLY A 8 1.40 5.55 3.70
CA GLY A 8 1.48 5.47 5.14
C GLY A 8 2.72 6.20 5.64
N ILE A 9 2.53 7.33 6.33
CA ILE A 9 3.62 8.08 7.00
C ILE A 9 3.77 7.68 8.48
N GLY A 10 3.30 6.48 8.83
CA GLY A 10 3.21 6.02 10.22
C GLY A 10 2.21 6.81 11.07
N ARG A 11 2.26 6.58 12.38
CA ARG A 11 1.50 7.35 13.38
C ARG A 11 2.39 7.59 14.59
N PRO A 12 2.44 8.81 15.15
CA PRO A 12 3.20 9.07 16.35
C PRO A 12 2.66 8.21 17.50
N LYS A 13 3.55 7.55 18.26
CA LYS A 13 3.16 6.80 19.48
C LYS A 13 2.74 7.75 20.61
N HIS A 14 3.33 8.95 20.64
CA HIS A 14 3.04 10.02 21.60
C HIS A 14 3.13 11.37 20.88
N GLY A 15 2.30 12.34 21.26
CA GLY A 15 2.29 13.70 20.69
C GLY A 15 1.12 14.01 19.77
N ASP A 16 1.06 15.26 19.30
CA ASP A 16 0.02 15.76 18.39
C ASP A 16 0.26 15.31 16.94
N VAL A 17 -0.82 14.90 16.27
CA VAL A 17 -0.79 14.46 14.87
C VAL A 17 -0.46 15.63 13.94
N SER A 18 -0.93 16.84 14.26
CA SER A 18 -0.66 18.03 13.46
C SER A 18 0.83 18.36 13.44
N ALA A 19 1.49 18.25 14.59
CA ALA A 19 2.94 18.39 14.67
C ALA A 19 3.68 17.29 13.89
N TRP A 20 3.19 16.04 13.91
CA TRP A 20 3.79 14.92 13.17
C TRP A 20 3.77 15.13 11.66
N VAL A 21 2.65 15.58 11.09
CA VAL A 21 2.54 15.81 9.63
C VAL A 21 3.34 17.02 9.15
N LEU A 22 3.65 17.96 10.05
CA LEU A 22 4.46 19.15 9.76
C LEU A 22 5.96 18.94 10.06
N SER A 23 6.31 17.84 10.73
CA SER A 23 7.69 17.52 11.08
C SER A 23 8.40 16.81 9.93
N ASN A 24 9.73 16.88 9.94
CA ASN A 24 10.54 16.10 9.01
C ASN A 24 10.47 14.60 9.35
N PHE A 25 10.61 13.75 8.34
CA PHE A 25 10.72 12.30 8.52
C PHE A 25 11.94 11.93 9.37
N SER A 26 11.79 10.90 10.22
CA SER A 26 12.90 10.34 10.97
C SER A 26 13.91 9.65 10.04
N ALA A 27 15.13 9.40 10.51
CA ALA A 27 16.15 8.70 9.72
C ALA A 27 15.69 7.29 9.30
N ASP A 28 14.99 6.57 10.18
CA ASP A 28 14.43 5.26 9.88
C ASP A 28 13.31 5.32 8.83
N ASP A 29 12.43 6.31 8.92
CA ASP A 29 11.37 6.50 7.92
C ASP A 29 11.96 6.89 6.57
N ALA A 30 12.98 7.75 6.54
CA ALA A 30 13.65 8.18 5.31
C ALA A 30 14.25 7.00 4.52
N ILE A 31 14.76 5.96 5.19
CA ILE A 31 15.27 4.74 4.55
C ILE A 31 14.16 4.05 3.75
N THR A 32 12.96 3.95 4.30
CA THR A 32 11.83 3.28 3.65
C THR A 32 11.06 4.20 2.69
N LEU A 33 11.16 5.51 2.89
CA LEU A 33 10.47 6.55 2.13
C LEU A 33 10.87 6.53 0.66
N GLY A 34 12.17 6.38 0.35
CA GLY A 34 12.64 6.30 -1.04
C GLY A 34 11.96 5.16 -1.80
N THR A 35 12.01 3.94 -1.25
CA THR A 35 11.35 2.77 -1.84
C THR A 35 9.83 2.94 -1.94
N LEU A 36 9.21 3.65 -0.98
CA LEU A 36 7.77 3.92 -1.03
C LEU A 36 7.41 4.90 -2.16
N ILE A 37 8.24 5.92 -2.38
CA ILE A 37 8.08 6.89 -3.48
C ILE A 37 8.23 6.17 -4.82
N ASP A 38 9.27 5.35 -5.00
CA ASP A 38 9.49 4.61 -6.25
C ASP A 38 8.30 3.70 -6.58
N LYS A 39 7.81 2.92 -5.59
CA LYS A 39 6.63 2.07 -5.78
C LYS A 39 5.38 2.85 -6.16
N ALA A 40 5.27 4.09 -5.72
CA ALA A 40 4.14 4.93 -6.04
C ALA A 40 4.26 5.62 -7.40
N ALA A 41 5.47 5.94 -7.84
CA ALA A 41 5.72 6.35 -9.21
C ALA A 41 5.30 5.22 -10.16
N ASP A 42 5.77 3.99 -9.92
CA ASP A 42 5.36 2.79 -10.65
C ASP A 42 3.83 2.58 -10.63
N ALA A 43 3.20 2.83 -9.47
CA ALA A 43 1.75 2.76 -9.33
C ALA A 43 1.02 3.73 -10.24
N SER A 44 1.52 4.96 -10.29
CA SER A 44 0.89 6.04 -11.03
C SER A 44 1.04 5.79 -12.53
N GLU A 45 2.22 5.39 -12.99
CA GLU A 45 2.47 5.03 -14.39
C GLU A 45 1.60 3.85 -14.83
N HIS A 46 1.57 2.78 -14.03
CA HIS A 46 0.79 1.60 -14.35
C HIS A 46 -0.71 1.85 -14.30
N TRP A 47 -1.18 2.72 -13.41
CA TRP A 47 -2.58 3.11 -13.34
C TRP A 47 -2.99 3.84 -14.62
N VAL A 48 -2.20 4.81 -15.09
CA VAL A 48 -2.50 5.53 -16.34
C VAL A 48 -2.53 4.57 -17.54
N GLY A 49 -1.62 3.58 -17.61
CA GLY A 49 -1.55 2.65 -18.73
C GLY A 49 -2.54 1.49 -18.70
N SER A 50 -2.76 0.87 -17.53
CA SER A 50 -3.45 -0.43 -17.37
C SER A 50 -4.72 -0.36 -16.52
N GLY A 51 -5.04 0.82 -15.97
CA GLY A 51 -6.21 1.03 -15.13
C GLY A 51 -6.05 0.64 -13.65
N ILE A 52 -7.03 1.06 -12.84
CA ILE A 52 -6.98 0.99 -11.37
C ILE A 52 -6.99 -0.46 -10.87
N ALA A 53 -7.86 -1.30 -11.42
CA ALA A 53 -8.05 -2.68 -10.95
C ALA A 53 -6.77 -3.52 -11.09
N SER A 54 -6.09 -3.40 -12.24
CA SER A 54 -4.82 -4.09 -12.50
C SER A 54 -3.71 -3.59 -11.57
N THR A 55 -3.64 -2.26 -11.40
CA THR A 55 -2.65 -1.60 -10.51
C THR A 55 -2.84 -2.01 -9.04
N MET A 56 -4.07 -2.02 -8.54
CA MET A 56 -4.36 -2.45 -7.17
C MET A 56 -3.92 -3.89 -6.93
N ASN A 57 -4.22 -4.81 -7.84
CA ASN A 57 -3.83 -6.21 -7.69
C ASN A 57 -2.30 -6.38 -7.67
N ARG A 58 -1.60 -5.68 -8.56
CA ARG A 58 -0.14 -5.76 -8.69
C ARG A 58 0.60 -5.18 -7.48
N LEU A 59 0.17 -4.02 -6.99
CA LEU A 59 0.94 -3.27 -5.99
C LEU A 59 0.48 -3.53 -4.55
N ASN A 60 -0.82 -3.74 -4.32
CA ASN A 60 -1.30 -4.11 -2.99
C ASN A 60 -0.99 -5.58 -2.68
N GLY A 61 -0.96 -6.44 -3.70
CA GLY A 61 -0.66 -7.87 -3.56
C GLY A 61 0.76 -8.16 -3.04
N ALA A 62 1.74 -7.33 -3.37
CA ALA A 62 3.12 -7.48 -2.91
C ALA A 62 3.29 -7.20 -1.41
N ALA A 63 2.46 -6.33 -0.82
CA ALA A 63 2.43 -6.09 0.63
C ALA A 63 1.56 -7.10 1.38
N ALA A 64 0.52 -7.64 0.73
CA ALA A 64 -0.40 -8.62 1.31
C ALA A 64 0.06 -10.08 1.23
N ALA A 65 1.13 -10.39 0.50
CA ALA A 65 1.67 -11.75 0.43
C ALA A 65 2.25 -12.27 1.77
N ALA A 66 2.39 -11.41 2.78
CA ALA A 66 2.69 -11.81 4.17
C ALA A 66 1.45 -11.92 5.07
N ALA A 67 0.22 -11.71 4.57
CA ALA A 67 -1.00 -11.80 5.36
C ALA A 67 -2.13 -12.55 4.63
N LYS A 68 -2.00 -13.88 4.73
CA LYS A 68 -2.97 -14.98 4.56
C LYS A 68 -3.30 -15.48 3.13
N PRO A 69 -3.28 -16.82 2.95
CA PRO A 69 -3.64 -17.48 1.70
C PRO A 69 -5.14 -17.33 1.44
N LYS A 70 -5.51 -17.10 0.17
CA LYS A 70 -6.87 -17.31 -0.31
C LYS A 70 -7.27 -18.75 0.01
N LYS A 71 -8.29 -18.92 0.86
CA LYS A 71 -8.95 -20.23 1.05
C LYS A 71 -9.36 -20.75 -0.33
N ALA A 72 -8.80 -21.89 -0.70
CA ALA A 72 -9.25 -22.70 -1.80
C ALA A 72 -10.75 -22.99 -1.62
N LYS A 73 -11.51 -22.79 -2.69
CA LYS A 73 -12.88 -23.23 -2.82
C LYS A 73 -12.85 -24.77 -2.76
N LEU A 74 -13.11 -25.34 -1.59
CA LEU A 74 -13.42 -26.76 -1.47
C LEU A 74 -14.88 -26.90 -1.91
N GLU A 75 -15.08 -27.15 -3.20
CA GLU A 75 -16.32 -27.75 -3.65
C GLU A 75 -16.31 -29.19 -3.12
N THR A 76 -17.08 -29.45 -2.08
CA THR A 76 -17.42 -30.80 -1.65
C THR A 76 -18.22 -31.48 -2.77
N PRO A 77 -17.78 -32.60 -3.32
CA PRO A 77 -18.67 -33.49 -4.05
C PRO A 77 -19.51 -34.24 -3.02
N THR A 78 -20.78 -33.90 -2.90
CA THR A 78 -21.80 -34.75 -2.26
C THR A 78 -23.15 -34.37 -2.88
N SER A 79 -23.55 -35.02 -3.96
CA SER A 79 -24.28 -36.30 -3.95
C SER A 79 -24.43 -36.83 -5.37
#